data_AF-A0A1V2QQZ9-F1
#
_entry.id   AF-A0A1V2QQZ9-F1
#
_cell.length_a   1.000
_cell.length_b   1.000
_cell.length_c   1.000
_cell.angle_alpha   90.00
_cell.angle_beta   90.00
_cell.angle_gamma   90.00
#
_symmetry.space_group_name_H-M   'P 1'
#
loop_
_entity.id
_entity.type
_entity.pdbx_description
1 polymer ?
#
loop_
_entity_poly.entity_id
_entity_poly.type
_entity_poly.pdbx_seq_one_letter_code
_entity_poly.pdbx_strand_id
1 'polypeptide(L)'
;MLPDRDAEAEMLVAARDLAPGTTLSASDLKLVRAPPAVVPKAALADVSAAAGQVLTGAASAGEPITSARLLGPANTRLTTGSPDTTAVPVRLADEGVAELLMPGARVDIVAPDQAVLASGAIVVMVRSAEQSTSRQRDQGRLVVVALPRDVAPRVAAASLAREVTVTLR
;
A
#
# COMPACT_ATOMS: atom_id res chain seq x y z
N MET A 1 27.22 -22.24 -22.53
CA MET A 1 27.17 -22.35 -21.06
C MET A 1 25.70 -22.52 -20.69
N LEU A 2 25.27 -23.74 -20.34
CA LEU A 2 23.92 -23.96 -19.83
C LEU A 2 23.80 -23.22 -18.49
N PRO A 3 22.69 -22.52 -18.18
CA PRO A 3 22.49 -21.96 -16.85
C PRO A 3 22.59 -23.10 -15.84
N ASP A 4 23.29 -22.84 -14.74
CA ASP A 4 23.51 -23.78 -13.66
C ASP A 4 22.14 -24.24 -13.13
N ARG A 5 21.73 -25.46 -13.47
CA ARG A 5 20.37 -25.96 -13.21
C ARG A 5 20.12 -26.21 -11.72
N ASP A 6 21.18 -26.16 -10.92
CA ASP A 6 21.17 -26.34 -9.47
C ASP A 6 21.30 -25.02 -8.70
N ALA A 7 21.41 -23.88 -9.38
CA ALA A 7 21.39 -22.60 -8.68
C ALA A 7 20.00 -22.39 -8.05
N GLU A 8 19.94 -22.30 -6.72
CA GLU A 8 18.75 -21.95 -5.97
C GLU A 8 18.88 -20.52 -5.44
N ALA A 9 17.79 -19.75 -5.52
CA ALA A 9 17.67 -18.44 -4.89
C ALA A 9 16.58 -18.46 -3.83
N GLU A 10 16.79 -17.71 -2.76
CA GLU A 10 15.84 -17.60 -1.65
C GLU A 10 14.86 -16.45 -1.89
N MET A 11 13.60 -16.68 -1.55
CA MET A 11 12.57 -15.65 -1.51
C MET A 11 11.58 -15.91 -0.36
N LEU A 12 10.99 -14.84 0.13
CA LEU A 12 9.88 -14.88 1.07
C LEU A 12 8.58 -15.11 0.33
N VAL A 13 7.77 -15.98 0.88
CA VAL A 13 6.38 -16.19 0.49
C VAL A 13 5.45 -16.00 1.68
N ALA A 14 4.18 -15.73 1.42
CA ALA A 14 3.16 -15.71 2.45
C ALA A 14 3.00 -17.11 3.06
N ALA A 15 3.03 -17.22 4.39
CA ALA A 15 2.87 -18.49 5.10
C ALA A 15 1.40 -18.96 5.15
N ARG A 16 0.46 -18.03 4.94
CA ARG A 16 -1.00 -18.22 4.98
C ARG A 16 -1.65 -17.18 4.06
N ASP A 17 -2.97 -17.24 3.90
CA ASP A 17 -3.70 -16.17 3.23
C ASP A 17 -3.68 -14.89 4.07
N LEU A 18 -3.39 -13.77 3.41
CA LEU A 18 -3.23 -12.45 3.98
C LEU A 18 -4.12 -11.45 3.24
N ALA A 19 -4.94 -10.73 4.00
CA ALA A 19 -5.79 -9.69 3.45
C ALA A 19 -4.98 -8.41 3.13
N PRO A 20 -5.44 -7.56 2.18
CA PRO A 20 -4.90 -6.21 2.02
C PRO A 20 -4.95 -5.45 3.34
N GLY A 21 -3.97 -4.58 3.61
CA GLY A 21 -3.87 -3.81 4.86
C GLY A 21 -3.25 -4.56 6.05
N THR A 22 -2.95 -5.86 5.89
CA THR A 22 -2.26 -6.65 6.93
C THR A 22 -0.86 -6.09 7.18
N THR A 23 -0.54 -5.78 8.44
CA THR A 23 0.84 -5.55 8.87
C THR A 23 1.52 -6.90 9.02
N LEU A 24 2.56 -7.16 8.24
CA LEU A 24 3.25 -8.44 8.22
C LEU A 24 4.02 -8.67 9.53
N SER A 25 3.85 -9.85 10.09
CA SER A 25 4.68 -10.38 11.17
C SER A 25 5.62 -11.47 10.64
N ALA A 26 6.61 -11.86 11.44
CA ALA A 26 7.50 -12.97 11.05
C ALA A 26 6.73 -14.29 10.82
N SER A 27 5.63 -14.53 11.54
CA SER A 27 4.79 -15.73 11.36
C SER A 27 3.97 -15.73 10.06
N ASP A 28 3.83 -14.58 9.41
CA ASP A 28 3.14 -14.48 8.12
C ASP A 28 4.07 -14.81 6.94
N LEU A 29 5.36 -15.05 7.21
CA LEU A 29 6.42 -15.16 6.22
C LEU A 29 7.10 -16.51 6.30
N LYS A 30 7.43 -17.07 5.14
CA LYS A 30 8.21 -18.29 5.00
C LYS A 30 9.30 -18.07 3.95
N LEU A 31 10.54 -18.43 4.27
CA LEU A 31 11.62 -18.46 3.29
C LEU A 31 11.54 -19.75 2.49
N VAL A 32 11.62 -19.66 1.17
CA VAL A 32 11.64 -20.81 0.26
C VAL A 32 12.77 -20.65 -0.75
N ARG A 33 13.26 -21.79 -1.25
CA ARG A 33 14.23 -21.85 -2.34
C ARG A 33 13.53 -22.18 -3.64
N ALA A 34 13.92 -21.49 -4.71
CA ALA A 34 13.38 -21.71 -6.04
C ALA A 34 14.46 -21.45 -7.11
N PRO A 35 14.31 -22.01 -8.32
CA PRO A 35 15.16 -21.64 -9.44
C PRO A 35 15.12 -20.13 -9.69
N PRO A 36 16.27 -19.44 -9.91
CA PRO A 36 16.32 -18.00 -10.12
C PRO A 36 15.40 -17.49 -11.23
N ALA A 37 15.10 -18.31 -12.24
CA ALA A 37 14.22 -17.97 -13.34
C ALA A 37 12.75 -17.72 -12.93
N VAL A 38 12.32 -18.26 -11.78
CA VAL A 38 10.94 -18.08 -11.26
C VAL A 38 10.87 -17.10 -10.09
N VAL A 39 12.01 -16.64 -9.56
CA VAL A 39 12.05 -15.66 -8.47
C VAL A 39 11.74 -14.27 -9.05
N PRO A 40 10.67 -13.58 -8.59
CA PRO A 40 10.40 -12.23 -9.05
C PRO A 40 11.57 -11.29 -8.75
N LYS A 41 11.87 -10.38 -9.68
CA LYS A 41 12.98 -9.40 -9.52
C LYS A 41 12.91 -8.60 -8.21
N ALA A 42 11.69 -8.33 -7.73
CA ALA A 42 11.44 -7.54 -6.53
C ALA A 42 11.13 -8.40 -5.29
N ALA A 43 11.34 -9.72 -5.36
CA ALA A 43 11.15 -10.62 -4.23
C ALA A 43 12.09 -10.26 -3.08
N LEU A 44 11.56 -10.29 -1.87
CA LEU A 44 12.34 -10.12 -0.66
C LEU A 44 12.88 -11.48 -0.23
N ALA A 45 14.08 -11.51 0.35
CA ALA A 45 14.69 -12.72 0.91
C ALA A 45 15.00 -12.60 2.41
N ASP A 46 14.74 -11.42 3.01
CA ASP A 46 15.01 -11.15 4.42
C ASP A 46 13.70 -10.80 5.15
N VAL A 47 13.39 -11.57 6.20
CA VAL A 47 12.22 -11.36 7.05
C VAL A 47 12.23 -9.96 7.67
N SER A 48 13.41 -9.44 8.03
CA SER A 48 13.54 -8.11 8.65
C SER A 48 13.12 -6.97 7.72
N ALA A 49 13.28 -7.16 6.40
CA ALA A 49 12.86 -6.20 5.38
C ALA A 49 11.34 -6.21 5.12
N ALA A 50 10.64 -7.28 5.50
CA ALA A 50 9.20 -7.45 5.29
C ALA A 50 8.38 -7.26 6.57
N ALA A 51 8.91 -7.68 7.73
CA ALA A 51 8.22 -7.57 9.00
C ALA A 51 7.93 -6.10 9.37
N GLY A 52 6.74 -5.85 9.89
CA GLY A 52 6.24 -4.51 10.20
C GLY A 52 5.76 -3.69 9.00
N GLN A 53 6.00 -4.17 7.77
CA GLN A 53 5.48 -3.53 6.56
C GLN A 53 4.01 -3.88 6.34
N VAL A 54 3.27 -3.01 5.67
CA VAL A 54 1.84 -3.20 5.39
C VAL A 54 1.67 -3.73 3.97
N LEU A 55 0.93 -4.82 3.81
CA LEU A 55 0.59 -5.39 2.50
C LEU A 55 -0.49 -4.52 1.83
N THR A 56 -0.28 -4.07 0.59
CA THR A 56 -1.23 -3.18 -0.10
C THR A 56 -2.34 -3.92 -0.86
N GLY A 57 -2.17 -5.23 -1.08
CA GLY A 57 -3.14 -6.12 -1.73
C GLY A 57 -3.25 -7.45 -0.99
N ALA A 58 -4.15 -8.33 -1.41
CA ALA A 58 -4.23 -9.68 -0.83
C ALA A 58 -3.00 -10.50 -1.25
N ALA A 59 -2.63 -11.51 -0.48
CA ALA A 59 -1.65 -12.53 -0.88
C ALA A 59 -2.11 -13.91 -0.38
N SER A 60 -2.24 -14.86 -1.29
CA SER A 60 -2.49 -16.26 -0.91
C SER A 60 -1.24 -16.95 -0.37
N ALA A 61 -1.44 -17.99 0.43
CA ALA A 61 -0.35 -18.81 0.95
C ALA A 61 0.56 -19.32 -0.21
N GLY A 62 1.87 -19.16 -0.05
CA GLY A 62 2.87 -19.51 -1.05
C GLY A 62 3.15 -18.44 -2.10
N GLU A 63 2.39 -17.34 -2.14
CA GLU A 63 2.69 -16.22 -3.05
C GLU A 63 3.96 -15.46 -2.63
N PRO A 64 4.85 -15.11 -3.58
CA PRO A 64 6.04 -14.30 -3.27
C PRO A 64 5.70 -12.93 -2.69
N ILE A 65 6.37 -12.58 -1.59
CA ILE A 65 6.33 -11.25 -1.02
C ILE A 65 7.39 -10.40 -1.72
N THR A 66 6.92 -9.37 -2.41
CA THR A 66 7.77 -8.44 -3.17
C THR A 66 7.66 -7.04 -2.60
N SER A 67 8.68 -6.22 -2.77
CA SER A 67 8.64 -4.80 -2.38
C SER A 67 7.51 -4.01 -3.08
N ALA A 68 7.02 -4.50 -4.22
CA ALA A 68 5.88 -3.96 -4.94
C ALA A 68 4.53 -4.16 -4.21
N ARG A 69 4.44 -5.15 -3.33
CA ARG A 69 3.24 -5.45 -2.52
C ARG A 69 3.25 -4.77 -1.15
N LEU A 70 4.35 -4.13 -0.78
CA LEU A 70 4.50 -3.48 0.51
C LEU A 70 4.31 -1.97 0.38
N LEU A 71 3.54 -1.40 1.29
CA LEU A 71 3.30 0.03 1.35
C LEU A 71 4.64 0.75 1.53
N GLY A 72 5.03 1.52 0.53
CA GLY A 72 6.31 2.21 0.53
C GLY A 72 6.68 2.76 -0.84
N PRO A 73 7.93 3.24 -1.02
CA PRO A 73 8.36 3.91 -2.25
C PRO A 73 8.29 3.04 -3.51
N ALA A 74 8.58 1.74 -3.40
CA ALA A 74 8.55 0.82 -4.54
C ALA A 74 7.10 0.62 -5.04
N ASN A 75 6.18 0.31 -4.14
CA ASN A 75 4.75 0.21 -4.46
C ASN A 75 4.21 1.54 -4.99
N THR A 76 4.49 2.66 -4.32
CA THR A 76 4.01 3.99 -4.73
C THR A 76 4.44 4.31 -6.17
N ARG A 77 5.72 4.09 -6.50
CA ARG A 77 6.25 4.29 -7.85
C ARG A 77 5.56 3.42 -8.90
N LEU A 78 5.29 2.16 -8.58
CA LEU A 78 4.62 1.25 -9.52
C LEU A 78 3.15 1.63 -9.73
N THR A 79 2.47 2.05 -8.67
CA THR A 79 1.07 2.50 -8.75
C THR A 79 0.93 3.81 -9.53
N THR A 80 1.87 4.75 -9.38
CA THR A 80 1.80 6.06 -10.05
C THR A 80 2.50 6.12 -11.39
N GLY A 81 3.43 5.22 -11.65
CA GLY A 81 4.39 5.33 -12.76
C GLY A 81 5.39 6.48 -12.59
N SER A 82 5.48 7.11 -11.42
CA SER A 82 6.30 8.31 -11.20
C SER A 82 7.20 8.19 -9.96
N PRO A 83 8.51 8.53 -10.07
CA PRO A 83 9.44 8.54 -8.94
C PRO A 83 9.20 9.69 -7.95
N ASP A 84 8.53 10.76 -8.38
CA ASP A 84 8.39 12.02 -7.65
C ASP A 84 7.08 12.11 -6.87
N THR A 85 6.60 10.95 -6.41
CA THR A 85 5.39 10.83 -5.60
C THR A 85 5.70 10.24 -4.22
N THR A 86 4.90 10.65 -3.24
CA THR A 86 4.98 10.19 -1.84
C THR A 86 3.60 9.70 -1.43
N ALA A 87 3.57 8.58 -0.70
CA ALA A 87 2.37 8.06 -0.06
C ALA A 87 2.00 8.93 1.16
N VAL A 88 0.78 9.44 1.17
CA VAL A 88 0.21 10.27 2.24
C VAL A 88 -1.01 9.56 2.82
N PRO A 89 -1.02 9.24 4.12
CA PRO A 89 -2.22 8.75 4.79
C PRO A 89 -3.23 9.88 4.95
N VAL A 90 -4.47 9.63 4.53
CA VAL A 90 -5.59 10.54 4.63
C VAL A 90 -6.75 9.79 5.28
N ARG A 91 -7.41 10.43 6.25
CA ARG A 91 -8.64 9.92 6.84
C ARG A 91 -9.81 10.59 6.15
N LEU A 92 -10.67 9.77 5.54
CA LEU A 92 -11.90 10.26 4.94
C LEU A 92 -12.99 10.29 6.01
N ALA A 93 -13.70 11.41 6.07
CA ALA A 93 -14.83 11.59 6.98
C ALA A 93 -16.01 10.68 6.62
N ASP A 94 -16.21 10.45 5.31
CA ASP A 94 -17.27 9.59 4.79
C ASP A 94 -16.71 8.18 4.51
N GLU A 95 -17.18 7.20 5.31
CA GLU A 95 -16.78 5.80 5.13
C GLU A 95 -17.31 5.21 3.82
N GLY A 96 -18.50 5.62 3.38
CA GLY A 96 -19.13 5.12 2.16
C GLY A 96 -18.37 5.56 0.90
N VAL A 97 -17.81 6.77 0.91
CA VAL A 97 -16.90 7.21 -0.17
C VAL A 97 -15.64 6.35 -0.21
N ALA A 98 -15.07 6.03 0.95
CA ALA A 98 -13.87 5.19 1.00
C ALA A 98 -14.09 3.78 0.44
N GLU A 99 -15.30 3.23 0.58
CA GLU A 99 -15.68 1.91 0.05
C GLU A 99 -15.76 1.86 -1.48
N LEU A 100 -15.92 3.02 -2.13
CA LEU A 100 -15.91 3.13 -3.60
C LEU A 100 -14.48 3.19 -4.18
N LEU A 101 -13.47 3.40 -3.33
CA LEU A 101 -12.10 3.59 -3.77
C LEU A 101 -11.38 2.26 -3.98
N MET A 102 -10.65 2.18 -5.08
CA MET A 102 -9.76 1.06 -5.39
C MET A 102 -8.33 1.57 -5.56
N PRO A 103 -7.30 0.78 -5.19
CA PRO A 103 -5.93 1.08 -5.58
C PRO A 103 -5.81 1.37 -7.08
N GLY A 104 -5.08 2.43 -7.43
CA GLY A 104 -4.96 2.96 -8.80
C GLY A 104 -6.02 3.99 -9.18
N ALA A 105 -7.11 4.14 -8.41
CA ALA A 105 -8.13 5.16 -8.69
C ALA A 105 -7.55 6.58 -8.59
N ARG A 106 -7.97 7.46 -9.49
CA ARG A 106 -7.62 8.89 -9.46
C ARG A 106 -8.69 9.68 -8.74
N VAL A 107 -8.27 10.53 -7.82
CA VAL A 107 -9.17 11.36 -7.02
C VAL A 107 -8.64 12.77 -6.85
N ASP A 108 -9.53 13.72 -6.63
CA ASP A 108 -9.17 15.02 -6.09
C ASP A 108 -9.48 15.05 -4.59
N ILE A 109 -8.63 15.73 -3.80
CA ILE A 109 -8.78 15.84 -2.35
C ILE A 109 -9.35 17.21 -2.04
N VAL A 110 -10.46 17.24 -1.30
CA VAL A 110 -11.25 18.43 -1.04
C VAL A 110 -11.41 18.65 0.45
N ALA A 111 -11.22 19.90 0.90
CA ALA A 111 -11.46 20.34 2.26
C ALA A 111 -12.92 20.79 2.47
N PRO A 112 -13.41 20.92 3.72
CA PRO A 112 -14.81 21.25 4.00
C PRO A 112 -15.24 22.64 3.50
N ASP A 113 -14.28 23.56 3.34
CA ASP A 113 -14.45 24.89 2.76
C ASP A 113 -14.46 24.86 1.21
N GLN A 114 -14.64 23.68 0.61
CA GLN A 114 -14.66 23.42 -0.83
C GLN A 114 -13.32 23.68 -1.54
N ALA A 115 -12.24 23.92 -0.78
CA ALA A 115 -10.91 24.10 -1.35
C ALA A 115 -10.33 22.77 -1.83
N VAL A 116 -9.85 22.73 -3.07
CA VAL A 116 -9.11 21.57 -3.62
C VAL A 116 -7.69 21.59 -3.07
N LEU A 117 -7.38 20.62 -2.19
CA LEU A 117 -6.07 20.47 -1.56
C LEU A 117 -5.07 19.75 -2.47
N ALA A 118 -5.55 18.88 -3.36
CA ALA A 118 -4.75 18.26 -4.41
C ALA A 118 -5.65 17.73 -5.52
N SER A 119 -5.17 17.77 -6.76
CA SER A 119 -5.85 17.18 -7.90
C SER A 119 -5.07 15.99 -8.45
N GLY A 120 -5.79 14.96 -8.89
CA GLY A 120 -5.19 13.78 -9.54
C GLY A 120 -4.33 12.92 -8.60
N ALA A 121 -4.63 12.91 -7.30
CA ALA A 121 -4.04 11.98 -6.36
C ALA A 121 -4.40 10.54 -6.78
N ILE A 122 -3.49 9.59 -6.58
CA ILE A 122 -3.73 8.19 -6.94
C ILE A 122 -3.86 7.37 -5.67
N VAL A 123 -4.95 6.62 -5.51
CA VAL A 123 -5.15 5.74 -4.35
C VAL A 123 -4.11 4.61 -4.38
N VAL A 124 -3.36 4.46 -3.30
CA VAL A 124 -2.34 3.42 -3.12
C VAL A 124 -2.92 2.22 -2.38
N MET A 125 -3.69 2.49 -1.33
CA MET A 125 -4.30 1.47 -0.49
C MET A 125 -5.52 2.05 0.24
N VAL A 126 -6.54 1.22 0.42
CA VAL A 126 -7.70 1.51 1.27
C VAL A 126 -7.68 0.46 2.39
N ARG A 127 -7.70 0.92 3.65
CA ARG A 127 -7.71 -0.01 4.79
C ARG A 127 -9.13 -0.54 5.00
N SER A 128 -9.25 -1.87 5.15
CA SER A 128 -10.54 -2.50 5.44
C SER A 128 -11.08 -2.11 6.83
N ALA A 129 -12.42 -1.99 6.90
CA ALA A 129 -13.18 -1.74 8.12
C ALA A 129 -12.94 -2.82 9.20
N GLU A 130 -12.83 -4.07 8.75
CA GLU A 130 -12.71 -5.27 9.60
C GLU A 130 -11.36 -5.30 10.34
N GLN A 131 -10.34 -4.66 9.76
CA GLN A 131 -9.00 -4.56 10.32
C GLN A 131 -8.81 -3.35 11.24
N SER A 132 -9.85 -2.52 11.38
CA SER A 132 -9.80 -1.33 12.22
C SER A 132 -10.31 -1.68 13.63
N THR A 133 -9.67 -1.13 14.66
CA THR A 133 -10.24 -1.14 16.01
C THR A 133 -11.47 -0.23 16.07
N SER A 134 -12.31 -0.36 17.11
CA SER A 134 -13.47 0.53 17.30
C SER A 134 -13.09 2.01 17.26
N ARG A 135 -12.02 2.40 17.98
CA ARG A 135 -11.50 3.78 17.95
C ARG A 135 -11.01 4.23 16.58
N GLN A 136 -10.51 3.32 15.73
CA GLN A 136 -10.05 3.68 14.39
C GLN A 136 -11.21 3.87 13.41
N ARG A 137 -12.33 3.16 13.61
CA ARG A 137 -13.56 3.38 12.84
C ARG A 137 -14.18 4.74 13.17
N ASP A 138 -14.21 5.12 14.45
CA ASP A 138 -14.70 6.44 14.88
C ASP A 138 -13.88 7.62 14.31
N GLN A 139 -12.65 7.36 13.85
CA GLN A 139 -11.76 8.33 13.20
C GLN A 139 -11.87 8.34 11.67
N GLY A 140 -12.86 7.64 11.11
CA GLY A 140 -13.03 7.49 9.67
C GLY A 140 -12.06 6.49 9.01
N ARG A 141 -12.25 6.27 7.71
CA ARG A 141 -11.49 5.27 6.94
C ARG A 141 -10.13 5.82 6.53
N LEU A 142 -9.08 5.04 6.77
CA LEU A 142 -7.72 5.36 6.35
C LEU A 142 -7.51 4.97 4.89
N VAL A 143 -7.20 5.95 4.06
CA VAL A 143 -6.82 5.80 2.67
C VAL A 143 -5.40 6.33 2.51
N VAL A 144 -4.55 5.57 1.83
CA VAL A 144 -3.23 6.08 1.44
C VAL A 144 -3.34 6.52 -0.01
N VAL A 145 -2.94 7.77 -0.27
CA VAL A 145 -2.88 8.34 -1.62
C VAL A 145 -1.45 8.72 -1.98
N ALA A 146 -1.10 8.59 -3.25
CA ALA A 146 0.15 9.08 -3.78
C ALA A 146 -0.05 10.50 -4.31
N LEU A 147 0.83 11.40 -3.88
CA LEU A 147 0.82 12.82 -4.24
C LEU A 147 2.20 13.26 -4.68
N PRO A 148 2.32 14.26 -5.57
CA PRO A 148 3.57 14.97 -5.80
C PRO A 148 4.19 15.45 -4.48
N ARG A 149 5.52 15.35 -4.37
CA ARG A 149 6.26 15.62 -3.12
C ARG A 149 6.10 17.04 -2.59
N ASP A 150 5.88 18.01 -3.47
CA ASP A 150 5.64 19.42 -3.15
C ASP A 150 4.25 19.67 -2.56
N VAL A 151 3.23 18.90 -2.98
CA VAL A 151 1.85 19.03 -2.49
C VAL A 151 1.59 18.18 -1.23
N ALA A 152 2.30 17.06 -1.09
CA ALA A 152 2.09 16.10 -0.01
C ALA A 152 2.09 16.70 1.42
N PRO A 153 3.03 17.59 1.83
CA PRO A 153 3.02 18.17 3.17
C PRO A 153 1.77 18.99 3.48
N ARG A 154 1.23 19.71 2.47
CA ARG A 154 0.02 20.52 2.62
C ARG A 154 -1.21 19.65 2.89
N VAL A 155 -1.36 18.56 2.12
CA VAL A 155 -2.46 17.61 2.32
C VAL A 155 -2.33 16.93 3.68
N ALA A 156 -1.12 16.46 4.03
CA ALA A 156 -0.87 15.82 5.32
C ALA A 156 -1.22 16.75 6.50
N ALA A 157 -0.79 18.02 6.46
CA ALA A 157 -1.13 19.00 7.48
C ALA A 157 -2.65 19.28 7.54
N ALA A 158 -3.31 19.39 6.39
CA ALA A 158 -4.75 19.58 6.33
C ALA A 158 -5.52 18.39 6.93
N SER A 159 -5.14 17.15 6.60
CA SER A 159 -5.77 15.93 7.13
C SER A 159 -5.57 15.71 8.64
N LEU A 160 -4.59 16.39 9.26
CA LEU A 160 -4.44 16.41 10.71
C LEU A 160 -5.34 17.45 11.39
N ALA A 161 -5.56 18.58 10.72
CA ALA A 161 -6.30 19.71 11.29
C ALA A 161 -7.81 19.62 11.07
N ARG A 162 -8.24 18.97 10.00
CA ARG A 162 -9.64 18.89 9.58
C ARG A 162 -9.92 17.61 8.82
N GLU A 163 -11.19 17.23 8.84
CA GLU A 163 -11.74 16.22 7.95
C GLU A 163 -11.56 16.61 6.48
N VAL A 164 -11.28 15.64 5.63
CA VAL A 164 -11.20 15.83 4.19
C VAL A 164 -12.03 14.76 3.49
N THR A 165 -12.45 15.07 2.26
CA THR A 165 -13.15 14.13 1.39
C THR A 165 -12.46 14.05 0.03
N VAL A 166 -12.94 13.16 -0.83
CA VAL A 166 -12.44 13.00 -2.19
C VAL A 166 -13.55 13.01 -3.22
N THR A 167 -13.23 13.43 -4.44
CA THR A 167 -14.07 13.24 -5.62
C THR A 167 -13.40 12.26 -6.58
N LEU A 168 -14.19 11.36 -7.17
CA LEU A 168 -13.71 10.40 -8.16
C LEU A 168 -13.66 11.07 -9.54
N ARG A 169 -12.71 10.65 -10.38
CA ARG A 169 -12.57 11.10 -11.78
C ARG A 169 -12.89 10.00 -12.77
#